data_AF-A0A3B9R756-F1
#
_entry.id   AF-A0A3B9R756-F1
#
_cell.length_a   1.000
_cell.length_b   1.000
_cell.length_c   1.000
_cell.angle_alpha   90.00
_cell.angle_beta   90.00
_cell.angle_gamma   90.00
#
_symmetry.space_group_name_H-M   'P 1'
#
loop_
_entity.id
_entity.type
_entity.pdbx_description
1 polymer ?
#
loop_
_entity_poly.entity_id
_entity_poly.type
_entity_poly.pdbx_seq_one_letter_code
_entity_poly.pdbx_strand_id
1 'polypeptide(L)'
;MEFEDFVKAAFVKMIYEVIEADGKIHPAELETLNKLKNIIGFDNKFLERAKKLDYDNALITLYNLPHDQKKALAQILDEVAISDGAIHKKEMDLIIETFINIGLGEETE
;
A
#
# COMPACT_ATOMS: atom_id res chain seq x y z
N MET A 1 10.83 -5.77 -10.61
CA MET A 1 10.17 -4.62 -11.22
C MET A 1 10.78 -3.40 -10.57
N GLU A 2 11.37 -2.48 -11.34
CA GLU A 2 11.81 -1.20 -10.77
C GLU A 2 10.63 -0.22 -10.83
N PHE A 3 10.30 0.37 -9.68
CA PHE A 3 9.31 1.43 -9.60
C PHE A 3 10.04 2.77 -9.58
N GLU A 4 9.51 3.74 -10.32
CA GLU A 4 9.88 5.13 -10.17
C GLU A 4 9.67 5.59 -8.71
N ASP A 5 10.51 6.50 -8.22
CA ASP A 5 10.49 6.89 -6.80
C ASP A 5 9.14 7.49 -6.37
N PHE A 6 8.41 8.17 -7.25
CA PHE A 6 7.08 8.68 -6.93
C PHE A 6 6.02 7.57 -6.82
N VAL A 7 6.10 6.53 -7.66
CA VAL A 7 5.25 5.32 -7.58
C VAL A 7 5.55 4.58 -6.29
N LYS A 8 6.85 4.42 -5.99
CA LYS A 8 7.33 3.81 -4.76
C LYS A 8 6.80 4.55 -3.52
N ALA A 9 6.81 5.88 -3.55
CA ALA A 9 6.28 6.70 -2.46
C ALA A 9 4.77 6.50 -2.29
N ALA A 10 4.02 6.41 -3.39
CA ALA A 10 2.58 6.15 -3.34
C ALA A 10 2.26 4.75 -2.79
N PHE A 11 3.03 3.72 -3.16
CA PHE A 11 2.91 2.37 -2.58
C PHE A 11 3.13 2.41 -1.07
N VAL A 12 4.25 2.98 -0.65
CA VAL A 12 4.63 3.05 0.77
C VAL A 12 3.61 3.86 1.58
N LYS A 13 3.08 4.95 1.00
CA LYS A 13 2.00 5.73 1.61
C LYS A 13 0.79 4.83 1.84
N MET A 14 0.28 4.14 0.82
CA MET A 14 -0.93 3.31 0.97
C MET A 14 -0.75 2.14 1.94
N ILE A 15 0.39 1.46 1.88
CA ILE A 15 0.73 0.38 2.83
C ILE A 15 0.67 0.91 4.26
N TYR A 16 1.26 2.08 4.49
CA TYR A 16 1.29 2.69 5.82
C TYR A 16 -0.10 3.12 6.30
N GLU A 17 -0.94 3.68 5.43
CA GLU A 17 -2.33 4.04 5.77
C GLU A 17 -3.16 2.80 6.14
N VAL A 18 -2.94 1.66 5.47
CA VAL A 18 -3.58 0.38 5.82
C VAL A 18 -3.15 -0.07 7.21
N ILE A 19 -1.83 -0.13 7.48
CA ILE A 19 -1.29 -0.48 8.80
C ILE A 19 -1.79 0.45 9.92
N GLU A 20 -1.98 1.74 9.63
CA GLU A 20 -2.46 2.69 10.64
C GLU A 20 -4.00 2.74 10.75
N ALA A 21 -4.74 2.07 9.87
CA ALA A 21 -6.19 2.23 9.75
C ALA A 21 -6.96 1.87 11.03
N ASP A 22 -6.48 0.90 11.80
CA ASP A 22 -7.10 0.51 13.09
C ASP A 22 -6.70 1.43 14.27
N GLY A 23 -5.71 2.30 14.05
CA GLY A 23 -5.13 3.24 15.03
C GLY A 23 -4.03 2.66 15.90
N LYS A 24 -3.51 1.47 15.60
CA LYS A 24 -2.45 0.78 16.36
C LYS A 24 -1.52 0.03 15.42
N ILE A 25 -0.24 0.38 15.47
CA ILE A 25 0.78 -0.40 14.77
C ILE A 25 1.18 -1.59 15.65
N HIS A 26 0.89 -2.79 15.18
CA HIS A 26 1.24 -4.06 15.81
C HIS A 26 2.67 -4.51 15.42
N PRO A 27 3.33 -5.36 16.22
CA PRO A 27 4.67 -5.84 15.91
C PRO A 27 4.78 -6.63 14.60
N ALA A 28 3.74 -7.36 14.20
CA ALA A 28 3.74 -8.15 12.97
C ALA A 28 3.64 -7.26 11.72
N GLU A 29 2.86 -6.17 11.77
CA GLU A 29 2.85 -5.14 10.73
C GLU A 29 4.21 -4.44 10.56
N LEU A 30 4.93 -4.19 11.66
CA LEU A 30 6.31 -3.67 11.60
C LEU A 30 7.26 -4.66 10.91
N GLU A 31 7.09 -5.95 11.15
CA GLU A 31 7.86 -7.00 10.47
C GLU A 31 7.54 -7.00 8.96
N THR A 32 6.26 -6.90 8.60
CA THR A 32 5.80 -6.80 7.21
C THR A 32 6.36 -5.55 6.53
N LEU A 33 6.30 -4.38 7.18
CA LEU A 33 6.89 -3.15 6.66
C LEU A 33 8.41 -3.29 6.42
N ASN A 34 9.11 -4.02 7.30
CA ASN A 34 10.53 -4.32 7.11
C ASN A 34 10.79 -5.29 5.95
N LYS A 35 9.93 -6.28 5.72
CA LYS A 35 10.01 -7.14 4.53
C LYS A 35 9.82 -6.33 3.25
N LEU A 36 8.81 -5.44 3.25
CA LEU A 36 8.47 -4.59 2.11
C LEU A 36 9.58 -3.60 1.74
N LYS A 37 10.40 -3.14 2.70
CA LYS A 37 11.60 -2.34 2.40
C LYS A 37 12.51 -3.03 1.37
N ASN A 38 12.67 -4.34 1.48
CA ASN A 38 13.51 -5.11 0.57
C ASN A 38 12.82 -5.39 -0.77
N ILE A 39 11.50 -5.65 -0.75
CA ILE A 39 10.72 -5.97 -1.96
C ILE A 39 10.55 -4.74 -2.85
N ILE A 40 10.18 -3.61 -2.25
CA ILE A 40 9.90 -2.35 -2.93
C ILE A 40 11.19 -1.51 -3.10
N GLY A 41 12.22 -1.76 -2.29
CA GLY A 41 13.51 -1.08 -2.37
C GLY A 41 13.48 0.34 -1.81
N PHE A 42 13.10 0.48 -0.53
CA PHE A 42 13.09 1.75 0.20
C PHE A 42 13.73 1.64 1.58
N ASP A 43 14.19 2.76 2.14
CA ASP A 43 14.77 2.85 3.47
C ASP A 43 13.89 3.64 4.45
N ASN A 44 14.32 3.76 5.72
CA ASN A 44 13.57 4.51 6.73
C ASN A 44 13.40 5.99 6.36
N LYS A 45 14.38 6.61 5.69
CA LYS A 45 14.28 8.03 5.28
C LYS A 45 13.21 8.19 4.21
N PHE A 46 13.14 7.25 3.27
CA PHE A 46 12.13 7.20 2.25
C PHE A 46 10.73 7.01 2.86
N LEU A 47 10.59 6.06 3.79
CA LEU A 47 9.35 5.84 4.53
C LEU A 47 8.84 7.13 5.20
N GLU A 48 9.70 7.84 5.94
CA GLU A 48 9.32 9.08 6.63
C GLU A 48 8.92 10.22 5.67
N ARG A 49 9.40 10.19 4.42
CA ARG A 49 8.95 11.11 3.36
C ARG A 49 7.62 10.66 2.77
N ALA A 50 7.47 9.37 2.47
CA ALA A 50 6.27 8.80 1.90
C ALA A 50 5.05 8.98 2.81
N LYS A 51 5.20 8.85 4.13
CA LYS A 51 4.14 9.14 5.12
C LYS A 51 3.53 10.54 4.98
N LYS A 52 4.38 11.52 4.62
CA LYS A 52 4.00 12.93 4.46
C LYS A 52 3.41 13.24 3.08
N LEU A 53 3.38 12.26 2.18
CA LEU A 53 2.70 12.40 0.90
C LEU A 53 1.22 12.62 1.17
N ASP A 54 0.62 13.52 0.41
CA ASP A 54 -0.81 13.74 0.43
C ASP A 54 -1.54 12.48 -0.09
N TYR A 55 -2.61 12.09 0.59
CA TYR A 55 -3.32 10.84 0.32
C TYR A 55 -3.95 10.84 -1.07
N ASP A 56 -4.61 11.94 -1.45
CA ASP A 56 -5.27 12.06 -2.76
C ASP A 56 -4.24 12.03 -3.89
N ASN A 57 -3.09 12.69 -3.72
CA ASN A 57 -1.99 12.61 -4.69
C ASN A 57 -1.41 11.20 -4.82
N ALA A 58 -1.36 10.42 -3.74
CA ALA A 58 -0.98 9.02 -3.79
C ALA A 58 -2.00 8.22 -4.60
N LEU A 59 -3.30 8.38 -4.36
CA LEU A 59 -4.35 7.70 -5.13
C LEU A 59 -4.30 8.06 -6.61
N ILE A 60 -4.12 9.34 -6.97
CA ILE A 60 -3.96 9.78 -8.36
C ILE A 60 -2.75 9.09 -9.01
N THR A 61 -1.63 9.00 -8.29
CA THR A 61 -0.44 8.30 -8.78
C THR A 61 -0.75 6.83 -9.07
N LEU A 62 -1.44 6.15 -8.14
CA LEU A 62 -1.77 4.73 -8.26
C LEU A 62 -2.82 4.45 -9.33
N TYR A 63 -3.80 5.33 -9.51
CA TYR A 63 -4.81 5.24 -10.56
C TYR A 63 -4.17 5.24 -11.95
N ASN A 64 -3.12 6.03 -12.15
CA ASN A 64 -2.43 6.15 -13.44
C ASN A 64 -1.43 5.02 -13.74
N LEU A 65 -1.31 4.03 -12.85
CA LEU A 65 -0.39 2.93 -13.06
C LEU A 65 -0.87 1.95 -14.15
N PRO A 66 0.08 1.29 -14.84
CA PRO A 66 -0.21 0.09 -15.60
C PRO A 66 -0.89 -0.97 -14.74
N HIS A 67 -1.78 -1.76 -15.34
CA HIS A 67 -2.60 -2.72 -14.61
C HIS A 67 -1.77 -3.79 -13.86
N ASP A 68 -0.66 -4.25 -14.43
CA ASP A 68 0.27 -5.18 -13.78
C ASP A 68 0.86 -4.60 -12.48
N GLN A 69 1.13 -3.29 -12.45
CA GLN A 69 1.61 -2.61 -11.24
C GLN A 69 0.49 -2.42 -10.21
N LYS A 70 -0.75 -2.14 -10.63
CA LYS A 70 -1.90 -2.12 -9.71
C LYS A 70 -2.13 -3.49 -9.06
N LYS A 71 -1.97 -4.59 -9.83
CA LYS A 71 -2.00 -5.96 -9.30
C LYS A 71 -0.89 -6.22 -8.29
N ALA A 72 0.32 -5.73 -8.54
CA ALA A 72 1.42 -5.83 -7.59
C ALA A 72 1.10 -5.12 -6.26
N LEU A 73 0.51 -3.92 -6.31
CA LEU A 73 0.03 -3.24 -5.11
C LEU A 73 -1.03 -4.07 -4.38
N ALA A 74 -2.00 -4.63 -5.10
CA ALA A 74 -3.06 -5.44 -4.50
C ALA A 74 -2.52 -6.66 -3.74
N GLN A 75 -1.53 -7.35 -4.31
CA GLN A 75 -0.85 -8.47 -3.65
C GLN A 75 -0.12 -8.03 -2.38
N ILE A 76 0.56 -6.88 -2.41
CA ILE A 76 1.24 -6.35 -1.23
C ILE A 76 0.25 -5.98 -0.13
N LEU A 77 -0.88 -5.34 -0.47
CA LEU A 77 -1.89 -4.96 0.51
C LEU A 77 -2.59 -6.18 1.13
N ASP A 78 -2.78 -7.25 0.35
CA ASP A 78 -3.30 -8.53 0.85
C ASP A 78 -2.31 -9.17 1.84
N GLU A 79 -1.00 -9.18 1.53
CA GLU A 79 0.06 -9.65 2.45
C GLU A 79 0.09 -8.87 3.77
N VAL A 80 -0.17 -7.56 3.73
CA VAL A 80 -0.26 -6.71 4.92
C VAL A 80 -1.48 -7.09 5.77
N ALA A 81 -2.66 -7.22 5.16
CA ALA A 81 -3.90 -7.52 5.87
C ALA A 81 -3.91 -8.89 6.58
N ILE A 82 -3.07 -9.83 6.13
CA ILE A 82 -2.97 -11.17 6.73
C ILE A 82 -1.82 -11.32 7.73
N SER A 83 -0.95 -10.30 7.90
CA SER A 83 0.29 -10.47 8.67
C SER A 83 0.09 -10.72 10.15
N ASP A 84 -1.02 -10.22 10.69
CA ASP A 84 -1.31 -10.25 12.12
C ASP A 84 -2.14 -11.46 12.54
N GLY A 85 -2.40 -12.38 11.59
CA GLY A 85 -3.20 -13.59 11.81
C GLY A 85 -4.69 -13.32 12.03
N ALA A 86 -5.12 -12.05 11.98
CA ALA A 86 -6.50 -11.62 12.01
C ALA A 86 -6.70 -10.50 10.98
N ILE A 87 -7.76 -10.61 10.18
CA ILE A 87 -8.14 -9.57 9.22
C ILE A 87 -8.89 -8.49 10.01
N HIS A 88 -8.31 -7.29 10.14
CA HIS A 88 -9.01 -6.16 10.74
C HIS A 88 -9.97 -5.54 9.73
N LYS A 89 -11.23 -5.33 10.15
CA LYS A 89 -12.26 -4.79 9.26
C LYS A 89 -11.87 -3.44 8.64
N LYS A 90 -11.21 -2.56 9.40
CA LYS A 90 -10.83 -1.22 8.93
C LYS A 90 -9.73 -1.25 7.88
N GLU A 91 -8.72 -2.12 8.05
CA GLU A 91 -7.70 -2.37 7.03
C GLU A 91 -8.35 -2.87 5.74
N MET A 92 -9.25 -3.86 5.85
CA MET A 92 -9.95 -4.43 4.70
C MET A 92 -10.84 -3.39 3.99
N ASP A 93 -11.59 -2.58 4.75
CA ASP A 93 -12.41 -1.50 4.20
C ASP A 93 -11.53 -0.50 3.41
N LEU A 94 -10.36 -0.13 3.94
CA LEU A 94 -9.42 0.78 3.27
C LEU A 94 -8.76 0.16 2.04
N ILE A 95 -8.44 -1.14 2.06
CA ILE A 95 -7.91 -1.86 0.89
C ILE A 95 -8.95 -1.88 -0.23
N ILE A 96 -10.20 -2.21 0.09
CA ILE A 96 -11.30 -2.23 -0.89
C ILE A 96 -11.51 -0.83 -1.47
N GLU A 97 -11.55 0.20 -0.62
CA GLU A 97 -11.66 1.59 -1.06
C GLU A 97 -10.51 1.99 -1.98
N THR A 98 -9.28 1.59 -1.64
CA THR A 98 -8.10 1.82 -2.46
C THR A 98 -8.26 1.18 -3.84
N PHE A 99 -8.71 -0.08 -3.91
CA PHE A 99 -8.91 -0.78 -5.19
C PHE A 99 -9.94 -0.09 -6.07
N ILE A 100 -11.06 0.35 -5.49
CA ILE A 100 -12.09 1.13 -6.19
C ILE A 100 -11.48 2.44 -6.71
N ASN A 101 -10.79 3.20 -5.85
CA ASN A 101 -10.24 4.51 -6.22
C ASN A 101 -9.16 4.45 -7.30
N ILE A 102 -8.41 3.35 -7.38
CA ILE A 102 -7.38 3.15 -8.41
C ILE A 102 -7.94 2.45 -9.66
N GLY A 103 -9.23 2.15 -9.71
CA GLY A 103 -9.89 1.47 -10.83
C GLY A 103 -9.46 0.01 -11.02
N LEU A 104 -9.10 -0.69 -9.94
CA LEU A 104 -8.78 -2.11 -9.96
C LEU A 104 -10.08 -2.93 -9.80
N GLY A 105 -10.41 -3.76 -10.79
CA GLY A 105 -11.65 -4.56 -10.80
C GLY A 105 -12.79 -4.00 -11.66
N GLU A 106 -12.60 -2.82 -12.27
CA GLU A 106 -13.53 -2.23 -13.25
C GLU A 106 -13.25 -2.68 -14.70
N GLU A 107 -12.43 -3.72 -14.90
CA GLU A 107 -12.09 -4.23 -16.21
C GLU A 107 -13.32 -4.91 -16.85
N THR A 108 -13.88 -4.28 -17.89
CA THR A 108 -14.76 -4.98 -18.84
C THR A 108 -13.90 -5.81 -19.78
N GLU A 109 -14.23 -7.10 -19.93
CA GLU A 109 -13.65 -8.00 -20.93
C GLU A 109 -13.66 -7.42 -22.35
#